data_AF-A0A7W1T9Q1-F1
#
_entry.id   AF-A0A7W1T9Q1-F1
#
_cell.length_a   1.000
_cell.length_b   1.000
_cell.length_c   1.000
_cell.angle_alpha   90.00
_cell.angle_beta   90.00
_cell.angle_gamma   90.00
#
_symmetry.space_group_name_H-M   'P 1'
#
loop_
_entity.id
_entity.type
_entity.pdbx_description
1 polymer ?
#
loop_
_entity_poly.entity_id
_entity_poly.type
_entity_poly.pdbx_seq_one_letter_code
_entity_poly.pdbx_strand_id
1 'polypeptide(L)'
;ALQYYAKDKITDKTDVVKMIGYNSEGTIIDTKDVSVAGPESLVGAITINPSNFAISTDSYVKGTFTGNVKTVSLVVNGVESAKVGVIDGTTWQYYAKGKILKPTDVVSVKAYNAAGTLVDTKTLTVTQNPAGTSTIVPAAFKLKTDTNVKGTFTGSVKYVALKVGDTVYSKVAVVDGT
;
A
#
# COMPACT_ATOMS: atom_id res chain seq x y z
N ALA A 1 -37.07 20.46 -11.75
CA ALA A 1 -36.28 19.34 -11.20
C ALA A 1 -37.03 18.76 -10.02
N LEU A 2 -36.99 17.44 -9.80
CA LEU A 2 -37.62 16.78 -8.65
C LEU A 2 -36.54 16.26 -7.70
N GLN A 3 -36.80 16.27 -6.39
CA GLN A 3 -35.94 15.69 -5.37
C GLN A 3 -36.81 15.01 -4.31
N TYR A 4 -36.40 13.83 -3.85
CA TYR A 4 -37.06 13.10 -2.77
C TYR A 4 -36.01 12.48 -1.85
N TYR A 5 -36.09 12.74 -0.56
CA TYR A 5 -35.14 12.21 0.41
C TYR A 5 -35.42 10.72 0.69
N ALA A 6 -34.54 9.85 0.18
CA ALA A 6 -34.73 8.40 0.22
C ALA A 6 -33.66 7.63 1.02
N LYS A 7 -32.70 8.33 1.65
CA LYS A 7 -31.53 7.70 2.32
C LYS A 7 -31.92 6.71 3.43
N ASP A 8 -33.00 7.01 4.15
CA ASP A 8 -33.57 6.21 5.23
C ASP A 8 -34.65 5.22 4.76
N LYS A 9 -34.99 5.24 3.46
CA LYS A 9 -36.12 4.50 2.87
C LYS A 9 -35.68 3.40 1.91
N ILE A 10 -34.61 3.63 1.16
CA ILE A 10 -33.98 2.64 0.28
C ILE A 10 -32.73 2.16 1.00
N THR A 11 -32.83 0.99 1.62
CA THR A 11 -31.77 0.47 2.51
C THR A 11 -31.15 -0.82 1.98
N ASP A 12 -31.80 -1.48 1.03
CA ASP A 12 -31.31 -2.69 0.39
C ASP A 12 -31.32 -2.53 -1.13
N LYS A 13 -30.33 -3.12 -1.82
CA LYS A 13 -30.27 -3.08 -3.29
C LYS A 13 -31.39 -3.85 -3.97
N THR A 14 -32.06 -4.73 -3.24
CA THR A 14 -33.19 -5.53 -3.71
C THR A 14 -34.54 -4.84 -3.47
N ASP A 15 -34.55 -3.65 -2.86
CA ASP A 15 -35.76 -2.85 -2.69
C ASP A 15 -36.43 -2.57 -4.04
N VAL A 16 -37.71 -2.91 -4.17
CA VAL A 16 -38.51 -2.56 -5.35
C VAL A 16 -39.01 -1.13 -5.18
N VAL A 17 -38.31 -0.18 -5.80
CA VAL A 17 -38.58 1.25 -5.63
C VAL A 17 -39.41 1.78 -6.80
N LYS A 18 -40.51 2.47 -6.48
CA LYS A 18 -41.35 3.17 -7.44
C LYS A 18 -41.48 4.64 -7.07
N MET A 19 -41.38 5.52 -8.06
CA MET A 19 -41.74 6.94 -7.95
C MET A 19 -43.18 7.12 -8.43
N ILE A 20 -44.02 7.69 -7.57
CA ILE A 20 -45.43 7.93 -7.86
C ILE A 20 -45.68 9.43 -7.97
N GLY A 21 -46.24 9.86 -9.10
CA GLY A 21 -46.64 11.25 -9.34
C GLY A 21 -48.13 11.44 -9.08
N TYR A 22 -48.48 12.53 -8.41
CA TYR A 22 -49.87 12.90 -8.09
C TYR A 22 -50.26 14.22 -8.75
N ASN A 23 -51.53 14.37 -9.17
CA ASN A 23 -52.09 15.67 -9.54
C ASN A 23 -52.48 16.48 -8.28
N SER A 24 -52.99 17.70 -8.48
CA SER A 24 -53.43 18.59 -7.38
C SER A 24 -54.59 18.04 -6.54
N GLU A 25 -55.33 17.07 -7.06
CA GLU A 25 -56.45 16.42 -6.38
C GLU A 25 -56.00 15.18 -5.59
N GLY A 26 -54.69 14.85 -5.61
CA GLY A 26 -54.15 13.66 -4.94
C GLY A 26 -54.36 12.36 -5.71
N THR A 27 -54.74 12.42 -6.99
CA THR A 27 -54.88 11.25 -7.86
C THR A 27 -53.52 10.87 -8.44
N ILE A 28 -53.17 9.58 -8.43
CA ILE A 28 -51.97 9.05 -9.09
C ILE A 28 -52.12 9.24 -10.60
N ILE A 29 -51.14 9.90 -11.22
CA ILE A 29 -51.12 10.17 -12.67
C ILE A 29 -49.97 9.47 -13.40
N ASP A 30 -48.94 9.04 -12.69
CA ASP A 30 -47.86 8.22 -13.25
C ASP A 30 -47.18 7.38 -12.15
N THR A 31 -46.56 6.28 -12.56
CA THR A 31 -45.71 5.45 -11.70
C THR A 31 -44.54 4.93 -12.52
N LYS A 32 -43.32 5.15 -12.03
CA LYS A 32 -42.09 4.69 -12.68
C LYS A 32 -41.24 3.90 -11.70
N ASP A 33 -40.58 2.86 -12.20
CA ASP A 33 -39.58 2.13 -11.42
C ASP A 33 -38.31 2.98 -11.28
N VAL A 34 -37.67 2.87 -10.11
CA VAL A 34 -36.38 3.51 -9.81
C VAL A 34 -35.35 2.39 -9.68
N SER A 35 -34.32 2.42 -10.54
CA SER A 35 -33.22 1.45 -10.46
C SER A 35 -32.36 1.73 -9.21
N VAL A 36 -32.15 0.70 -8.40
CA VAL A 36 -31.30 0.75 -7.20
C VAL A 36 -29.98 0.07 -7.51
N ALA A 37 -28.87 0.81 -7.42
CA ALA A 37 -27.54 0.27 -7.60
C ALA A 37 -26.90 -0.05 -6.24
N GLY A 38 -26.32 -1.24 -6.11
CA GLY A 38 -25.62 -1.64 -4.89
C GLY A 38 -24.22 -1.01 -4.74
N PRO A 39 -23.56 -1.22 -3.59
CA PRO A 39 -22.21 -0.72 -3.33
C PRO A 39 -21.15 -1.12 -4.35
N GLU A 40 -21.35 -2.23 -5.05
CA GLU A 40 -20.50 -2.72 -6.15
C GLU A 40 -20.45 -1.75 -7.35
N SER A 41 -21.46 -0.89 -7.50
CA SER A 41 -21.48 0.15 -8.54
C SER A 41 -20.55 1.33 -8.23
N LEU A 42 -20.12 1.47 -6.97
CA LEU A 42 -19.21 2.52 -6.53
C LEU A 42 -17.76 2.13 -6.83
N VAL A 43 -17.41 2.15 -8.12
CA VAL A 43 -16.07 1.83 -8.61
C VAL A 43 -15.08 2.97 -8.37
N GLY A 44 -13.79 2.64 -8.34
CA GLY A 44 -12.69 3.60 -8.22
C GLY A 44 -11.35 2.93 -8.52
N ALA A 45 -10.32 3.73 -8.77
CA ALA A 45 -8.98 3.26 -9.07
C ALA A 45 -7.94 4.13 -8.38
N ILE A 46 -6.79 3.54 -8.04
CA ILE A 46 -5.63 4.27 -7.49
C ILE A 46 -4.45 4.22 -8.44
N THR A 47 -3.62 5.25 -8.37
CA THR A 47 -2.25 5.23 -8.90
C THR A 47 -1.28 5.32 -7.73
N ILE A 48 -0.12 4.69 -7.84
CA ILE A 48 0.99 4.87 -6.90
C ILE A 48 2.05 5.71 -7.61
N ASN A 49 2.45 6.83 -7.01
CA ASN A 49 3.51 7.67 -7.54
C ASN A 49 4.30 8.31 -6.38
N PRO A 50 5.58 7.95 -6.17
CA PRO A 50 6.41 7.05 -7.00
C PRO A 50 6.01 5.57 -6.89
N SER A 51 6.25 4.78 -7.95
CA SER A 51 5.98 3.33 -8.00
C SER A 51 7.00 2.47 -7.23
N ASN A 52 7.94 3.10 -6.54
CA ASN A 52 8.96 2.48 -5.71
C ASN A 52 8.99 3.12 -4.32
N PHE A 53 9.23 2.32 -3.29
CA PHE A 53 9.48 2.78 -1.93
C PHE A 53 10.95 2.52 -1.51
N ALA A 54 11.69 3.58 -1.23
CA ALA A 54 13.07 3.51 -0.76
C ALA A 54 13.11 3.47 0.77
N ILE A 55 13.50 2.32 1.34
CA ILE A 55 13.47 2.04 2.79
C ILE A 55 14.20 3.11 3.63
N SER A 56 15.29 3.68 3.10
CA SER A 56 16.14 4.62 3.83
C SER A 56 15.60 6.05 3.89
N THR A 57 14.77 6.47 2.94
CA THR A 57 14.38 7.88 2.75
C THR A 57 12.88 8.10 2.83
N ASP A 58 12.09 7.13 2.37
CA ASP A 58 10.66 7.31 2.22
C ASP A 58 9.95 7.02 3.53
N SER A 59 8.92 7.82 3.79
CA SER A 59 8.03 7.60 4.96
C SER A 59 6.63 7.16 4.57
N TYR A 60 6.22 7.45 3.34
CA TYR A 60 4.87 7.23 2.85
C TYR A 60 4.88 6.53 1.49
N VAL A 61 3.94 5.61 1.29
CA VAL A 61 3.47 5.24 -0.04
C VAL A 61 2.30 6.18 -0.37
N LYS A 62 2.27 6.75 -1.57
CA LYS A 62 1.29 7.77 -1.92
C LYS A 62 0.94 7.74 -3.41
N GLY A 63 -0.12 8.44 -3.76
CA GLY A 63 -0.49 8.66 -5.15
C GLY A 63 -1.84 9.34 -5.29
N THR A 64 -2.48 9.13 -6.43
CA THR A 64 -3.80 9.71 -6.74
C THR A 64 -4.88 8.64 -6.86
N PHE A 65 -6.13 9.06 -6.94
CA PHE A 65 -7.25 8.18 -7.16
C PHE A 65 -8.35 8.84 -8.00
N THR A 66 -9.22 8.01 -8.58
CA THR A 66 -10.45 8.42 -9.27
C THR A 66 -11.64 7.61 -8.75
N GLY A 67 -12.85 8.10 -9.02
CA GLY A 67 -14.08 7.43 -8.62
C GLY A 67 -14.30 7.47 -7.10
N ASN A 68 -14.87 6.39 -6.56
CA ASN A 68 -15.47 6.37 -5.23
C ASN A 68 -14.52 5.93 -4.10
N VAL A 69 -13.21 6.08 -4.25
CA VAL A 69 -12.24 5.70 -3.20
C VAL A 69 -12.39 6.60 -1.96
N LYS A 70 -12.41 5.99 -0.78
CA LYS A 70 -12.51 6.67 0.53
C LYS A 70 -11.42 6.29 1.50
N THR A 71 -10.95 5.05 1.46
CA THR A 71 -9.84 4.61 2.32
C THR A 71 -8.87 3.74 1.55
N VAL A 72 -7.64 3.68 2.05
CA VAL A 72 -6.59 2.78 1.55
C VAL A 72 -5.97 1.99 2.70
N SER A 73 -5.44 0.80 2.43
CA SER A 73 -4.63 0.02 3.37
C SER A 73 -3.35 -0.48 2.71
N LEU A 74 -2.28 -0.58 3.50
CA LEU A 74 -1.02 -1.19 3.08
C LEU A 74 -1.03 -2.67 3.42
N VAL A 75 -0.61 -3.50 2.47
CA VAL A 75 -0.39 -4.93 2.66
C VAL A 75 1.10 -5.19 2.48
N VAL A 76 1.72 -5.80 3.48
CA VAL A 76 3.13 -6.22 3.44
C VAL A 76 3.20 -7.71 3.74
N ASN A 77 3.76 -8.48 2.80
CA ASN A 77 3.89 -9.95 2.91
C ASN A 77 2.56 -10.64 3.25
N GLY A 78 1.46 -10.19 2.63
CA GLY A 78 0.11 -10.72 2.83
C GLY A 78 -0.62 -10.22 4.08
N VAL A 79 0.05 -9.47 4.96
CA VAL A 79 -0.57 -8.89 6.16
C VAL A 79 -1.10 -7.49 5.86
N GLU A 80 -2.41 -7.33 5.94
CA GLU A 80 -3.09 -6.04 5.73
C GLU A 80 -3.10 -5.21 7.03
N SER A 81 -2.63 -3.97 6.92
CA SER A 81 -2.66 -2.99 8.02
C SER A 81 -3.99 -2.24 8.08
N ALA A 82 -4.20 -1.47 9.15
CA ALA A 82 -5.41 -0.66 9.33
C ALA A 82 -5.63 0.28 8.12
N LYS A 83 -6.91 0.46 7.75
CA LYS A 83 -7.33 1.39 6.70
C LYS A 83 -7.15 2.84 7.18
N VAL A 84 -6.77 3.73 6.26
CA VAL A 84 -6.67 5.18 6.50
C VAL A 84 -7.48 5.92 5.44
N GLY A 85 -8.03 7.08 5.80
CA GLY A 85 -8.74 7.94 4.85
C GLY A 85 -7.82 8.47 3.75
N VAL A 86 -8.40 8.71 2.57
CA VAL A 86 -7.76 9.56 1.56
C VAL A 86 -7.52 10.98 2.10
N ILE A 87 -6.55 11.70 1.54
CA ILE A 87 -6.18 13.04 2.03
C ILE A 87 -7.20 14.08 1.58
N ASP A 88 -7.57 14.02 0.31
CA ASP A 88 -8.50 14.95 -0.34
C ASP A 88 -9.33 14.24 -1.42
N GLY A 89 -9.97 14.98 -2.31
CA GLY A 89 -10.80 14.42 -3.39
C GLY A 89 -10.03 13.67 -4.50
N THR A 90 -8.71 13.68 -4.48
CA THR A 90 -7.85 13.15 -5.55
C THR A 90 -6.58 12.47 -5.08
N THR A 91 -6.10 12.71 -3.85
CA THR A 91 -4.82 12.18 -3.35
C THR A 91 -4.95 11.32 -2.10
N TRP A 92 -4.01 10.41 -1.90
CA TRP A 92 -3.92 9.55 -0.74
C TRP A 92 -2.47 9.30 -0.34
N GLN A 93 -2.25 8.98 0.94
CA GLN A 93 -0.96 8.51 1.43
C GLN A 93 -1.16 7.49 2.55
N TYR A 94 -0.20 6.59 2.68
CA TYR A 94 -0.12 5.60 3.75
C TYR A 94 1.27 5.64 4.38
N TYR A 95 1.34 5.85 5.70
CA TYR A 95 2.61 5.84 6.41
C TYR A 95 3.20 4.43 6.45
N ALA A 96 4.32 4.22 5.75
CA ALA A 96 4.93 2.92 5.53
C ALA A 96 6.30 2.76 6.20
N LYS A 97 6.87 3.83 6.77
CA LYS A 97 8.12 3.75 7.53
C LYS A 97 8.00 2.75 8.68
N GLY A 98 8.99 1.88 8.81
CA GLY A 98 9.00 0.82 9.83
C GLY A 98 8.03 -0.34 9.55
N LYS A 99 7.26 -0.30 8.43
CA LYS A 99 6.40 -1.40 7.98
C LYS A 99 7.00 -2.16 6.80
N ILE A 100 7.62 -1.44 5.86
CA ILE A 100 8.39 -2.00 4.75
C ILE A 100 9.87 -1.96 5.17
N LEU A 101 10.52 -3.11 5.27
CA LEU A 101 11.82 -3.26 5.92
C LEU A 101 12.89 -3.87 5.02
N LYS A 102 12.50 -4.64 4.00
CA LYS A 102 13.43 -5.37 3.13
C LYS A 102 13.07 -5.18 1.66
N PRO A 103 14.06 -5.12 0.75
CA PRO A 103 13.80 -5.14 -0.70
C PRO A 103 12.99 -6.35 -1.18
N THR A 104 13.00 -7.44 -0.40
CA THR A 104 12.26 -8.67 -0.68
C THR A 104 10.82 -8.63 -0.18
N ASP A 105 10.39 -7.58 0.53
CA ASP A 105 9.00 -7.47 1.00
C ASP A 105 8.05 -7.33 -0.20
N VAL A 106 7.00 -8.15 -0.23
CA VAL A 106 5.93 -8.05 -1.22
C VAL A 106 4.92 -7.02 -0.72
N VAL A 107 4.84 -5.88 -1.41
CA VAL A 107 4.01 -4.75 -0.98
C VAL A 107 2.91 -4.44 -1.98
N SER A 108 1.69 -4.26 -1.47
CA SER A 108 0.57 -3.71 -2.23
C SER A 108 -0.25 -2.73 -1.39
N VAL A 109 -1.05 -1.93 -2.09
CA VAL A 109 -2.04 -1.02 -1.51
C VAL A 109 -3.40 -1.44 -2.02
N LYS A 110 -4.36 -1.59 -1.10
CA LYS A 110 -5.78 -1.82 -1.40
C LYS A 110 -6.55 -0.53 -1.23
N ALA A 111 -7.51 -0.27 -2.12
CA ALA A 111 -8.39 0.90 -2.08
C ALA A 111 -9.84 0.47 -1.88
N TYR A 112 -10.58 1.20 -1.05
CA TYR A 112 -11.95 0.86 -0.67
C TYR A 112 -12.89 2.05 -0.85
N ASN A 113 -14.13 1.77 -1.24
CA ASN A 113 -15.18 2.79 -1.35
C ASN A 113 -15.85 3.11 0.01
N ALA A 114 -16.85 3.99 -0.01
CA ALA A 114 -17.56 4.43 1.20
C ALA A 114 -18.30 3.31 1.94
N ALA A 115 -18.65 2.23 1.25
CA ALA A 115 -19.29 1.05 1.84
C ALA A 115 -18.28 0.02 2.36
N GLY A 116 -16.97 0.28 2.21
CA GLY A 116 -15.91 -0.65 2.61
C GLY A 116 -15.63 -1.75 1.59
N THR A 117 -16.21 -1.69 0.39
CA THR A 117 -15.93 -2.63 -0.70
C THR A 117 -14.57 -2.33 -1.34
N LEU A 118 -13.77 -3.37 -1.59
CA LEU A 118 -12.50 -3.28 -2.31
C LEU A 118 -12.77 -2.89 -3.76
N VAL A 119 -12.13 -1.83 -4.24
CA VAL A 119 -12.31 -1.33 -5.62
C VAL A 119 -11.05 -1.40 -6.47
N ASP A 120 -9.87 -1.39 -5.87
CA ASP A 120 -8.61 -1.53 -6.60
C ASP A 120 -7.48 -2.08 -5.70
N THR A 121 -6.47 -2.67 -6.31
CA THR A 121 -5.23 -3.09 -5.67
C THR A 121 -4.05 -2.80 -6.59
N LYS A 122 -2.99 -2.17 -6.05
CA LYS A 122 -1.77 -1.86 -6.78
C LYS A 122 -0.54 -2.28 -6.00
N THR A 123 0.47 -2.81 -6.70
CA THR A 123 1.77 -3.19 -6.14
C THR A 123 2.79 -2.09 -6.38
N LEU A 124 3.85 -2.07 -5.55
CA LEU A 124 5.02 -1.22 -5.74
C LEU A 124 6.29 -2.02 -5.48
N THR A 125 7.41 -1.56 -6.03
CA THR A 125 8.72 -2.13 -5.72
C THR A 125 9.31 -1.52 -4.46
N VAL A 126 10.27 -2.22 -3.86
CA VAL A 126 10.99 -1.77 -2.67
C VAL A 126 12.48 -1.76 -2.96
N THR A 127 13.17 -0.67 -2.63
CA THR A 127 14.62 -0.58 -2.71
C THR A 127 15.22 -0.28 -1.35
N GLN A 128 16.42 -0.79 -1.08
CA GLN A 128 17.28 -0.25 -0.02
C GLN A 128 18.43 0.53 -0.65
N ASN A 129 19.08 1.37 0.16
CA ASN A 129 20.32 2.04 -0.21
C ASN A 129 21.52 1.22 0.31
N PRO A 130 22.54 0.95 -0.52
CA PRO A 130 22.59 1.18 -1.98
C PRO A 130 21.58 0.34 -2.75
N ALA A 131 21.09 0.87 -3.87
CA ALA A 131 20.26 0.09 -4.78
C ALA A 131 21.10 -1.04 -5.42
N GLY A 132 20.53 -2.25 -5.49
CA GLY A 132 21.19 -3.44 -6.04
C GLY A 132 21.54 -4.49 -5.00
N THR A 133 21.95 -5.67 -5.47
CA THR A 133 22.41 -6.76 -4.60
C THR A 133 23.84 -6.48 -4.15
N SER A 134 24.08 -6.51 -2.85
CA SER A 134 25.44 -6.47 -2.29
C SER A 134 25.78 -7.84 -1.69
N THR A 135 26.97 -8.36 -1.98
CA THR A 135 27.42 -9.67 -1.48
C THR A 135 28.76 -9.54 -0.79
N ILE A 136 29.04 -10.43 0.16
CA ILE A 136 30.34 -10.61 0.79
C ILE A 136 30.78 -12.05 0.62
N VAL A 137 32.04 -12.28 0.28
CA VAL A 137 32.64 -13.61 0.11
C VAL A 137 33.91 -13.69 0.97
N PRO A 138 33.84 -14.28 2.17
CA PRO A 138 35.00 -14.42 3.03
C PRO A 138 35.96 -15.50 2.51
N ALA A 139 37.25 -15.27 2.65
CA ALA A 139 38.28 -16.29 2.49
C ALA A 139 38.40 -17.13 3.77
N ALA A 140 38.96 -18.34 3.64
CA ALA A 140 39.23 -19.18 4.81
C ALA A 140 40.24 -18.49 5.76
N PHE A 141 39.93 -18.49 7.06
CA PHE A 141 40.80 -17.98 8.10
C PHE A 141 41.65 -19.11 8.69
N LYS A 142 42.98 -18.94 8.65
CA LYS A 142 43.94 -19.91 9.16
C LYS A 142 44.39 -19.51 10.57
N LEU A 143 43.97 -20.30 11.55
CA LEU A 143 44.35 -20.12 12.95
C LEU A 143 45.88 -20.10 13.10
N LYS A 144 46.36 -19.23 13.99
CA LYS A 144 47.79 -19.00 14.31
C LYS A 144 48.64 -18.35 13.22
N THR A 145 48.14 -18.21 11.99
CA THR A 145 48.88 -17.54 10.90
C THR A 145 48.21 -16.25 10.47
N ASP A 146 46.88 -16.26 10.36
CA ASP A 146 46.14 -15.10 9.88
C ASP A 146 45.83 -14.16 11.05
N THR A 147 46.01 -12.85 10.80
CA THR A 147 45.64 -11.79 11.76
C THR A 147 44.30 -11.15 11.44
N ASN A 148 43.82 -11.28 10.20
CA ASN A 148 42.59 -10.66 9.70
C ASN A 148 41.80 -11.66 8.86
N VAL A 149 40.48 -11.63 8.98
CA VAL A 149 39.59 -12.28 8.00
C VAL A 149 39.60 -11.43 6.73
N LYS A 150 40.03 -12.03 5.62
CA LYS A 150 40.04 -11.40 4.29
C LYS A 150 38.82 -11.86 3.50
N GLY A 151 38.49 -11.15 2.43
CA GLY A 151 37.41 -11.51 1.53
C GLY A 151 37.24 -10.47 0.42
N THR A 152 36.24 -10.70 -0.41
CA THR A 152 35.78 -9.74 -1.42
C THR A 152 34.33 -9.35 -1.16
N PHE A 153 33.90 -8.24 -1.75
CA PHE A 153 32.50 -7.85 -1.74
C PHE A 153 32.10 -7.28 -3.09
N THR A 154 30.79 -7.25 -3.36
CA THR A 154 30.19 -6.54 -4.50
C THR A 154 29.09 -5.62 -3.99
N GLY A 155 28.72 -4.61 -4.78
CA GLY A 155 27.77 -3.58 -4.37
C GLY A 155 28.35 -2.64 -3.32
N SER A 156 27.51 -1.91 -2.59
CA SER A 156 27.97 -0.91 -1.61
C SER A 156 27.87 -1.44 -0.18
N VAL A 157 28.75 -2.40 0.14
CA VAL A 157 29.02 -2.80 1.52
C VAL A 157 29.85 -1.69 2.17
N LYS A 158 29.38 -1.10 3.28
CA LYS A 158 30.12 -0.02 3.98
C LYS A 158 30.86 -0.51 5.21
N TYR A 159 30.29 -1.50 5.91
CA TYR A 159 30.86 -2.06 7.13
C TYR A 159 30.70 -3.57 7.15
N VAL A 160 31.62 -4.26 7.81
CA VAL A 160 31.55 -5.69 8.14
C VAL A 160 31.76 -5.89 9.64
N ALA A 161 31.22 -6.97 10.19
CA ALA A 161 31.41 -7.39 11.58
C ALA A 161 31.58 -8.91 11.62
N LEU A 162 32.37 -9.40 12.55
CA LEU A 162 32.45 -10.84 12.85
C LEU A 162 31.41 -11.20 13.90
N LYS A 163 30.75 -12.35 13.72
CA LYS A 163 29.98 -13.03 14.76
C LYS A 163 30.69 -14.34 15.10
N VAL A 164 31.07 -14.53 16.37
CA VAL A 164 31.72 -15.76 16.86
C VAL A 164 30.86 -16.33 17.97
N GLY A 165 30.28 -17.51 17.75
CA GLY A 165 29.19 -18.00 18.60
C GLY A 165 28.02 -17.00 18.58
N ASP A 166 27.58 -16.56 19.75
CA ASP A 166 26.53 -15.54 19.90
C ASP A 166 27.05 -14.10 19.97
N THR A 167 28.37 -13.91 20.09
CA THR A 167 28.98 -12.59 20.22
C THR A 167 29.17 -11.93 18.86
N VAL A 168 28.56 -10.77 18.66
CA VAL A 168 28.79 -9.88 17.50
C VAL A 168 29.79 -8.80 17.91
N TYR A 169 30.91 -8.72 17.20
CA TYR A 169 31.94 -7.71 17.46
C TYR A 169 31.65 -6.39 16.73
N SER A 170 32.35 -5.32 17.13
CA SER A 170 32.21 -3.99 16.53
C SER A 170 32.36 -4.04 15.01
N LYS A 171 31.51 -3.28 14.31
CA LYS A 171 31.61 -3.10 12.87
C LYS A 171 32.86 -2.30 12.51
N VAL A 172 33.56 -2.72 11.47
CA VAL A 172 34.69 -2.02 10.87
C VAL A 172 34.34 -1.61 9.44
N ALA A 173 34.85 -0.46 8.99
CA ALA A 173 34.63 -0.03 7.61
C ALA A 173 35.34 -1.02 6.67
N VAL A 174 34.69 -1.36 5.55
CA VAL A 174 35.43 -2.03 4.48
C VAL A 174 36.42 -1.03 3.90
N VAL A 175 37.62 -1.50 3.61
CA VAL A 175 38.62 -0.73 2.89
C VAL A 175 38.57 -1.23 1.46
N ASP A 176 38.36 -0.34 0.48
CA ASP A 176 38.46 -0.72 -0.93
C ASP A 176 39.85 -1.30 -1.14
N GLY A 177 39.89 -2.59 -1.46
CA GLY A 177 41.12 -3.23 -1.91
C GLY A 177 41.40 -2.70 -3.31
N THR A 178 42.37 -1.80 -3.43
CA THR A 178 43.05 -1.57 -4.72
C THR A 178 43.60 -2.86 -5.28
#